data_AF-A0A1Q8CU35-F1
#
_entry.id   AF-A0A1Q8CU35-F1
#
_cell.length_a   1.000
_cell.length_b   1.000
_cell.length_c   1.000
_cell.angle_alpha   90.00
_cell.angle_beta   90.00
_cell.angle_gamma   90.00
#
_symmetry.space_group_name_H-M   'P 1'
#
loop_
_entity.id
_entity.type
_entity.pdbx_description
1 polymer ?
#
loop_
_entity_poly.entity_id
_entity_poly.type
_entity_poly.pdbx_seq_one_letter_code
_entity_poly.pdbx_strand_id
1 'polypeptide(L)'
;MQRQRSRLAGVVVGAALALPLLGAGSTAAEPEAAPARDVPLEQVRVATTQVASGLRRPTTVVGLADGRLLVTEKQGTVRSYHPTSGLAADPVLDLRDRVDSSDNERGLLGITPAPDFAQTSLVYVAYTSLPDGALTLSRVRLGDPGSEQIVLTQEHAEYGNHNGGHITFGPDGYLYWVLGDGGGFGDPFGSGQNLGTLLGKILRLDVNRSCESRPYCVPADNPYVGVSGARPEIWVSGVRNAWRFSFDHADGSLWIGDVGQGTREEVDHLGPEDGGANLGWSCREGTTVFRPERCDPEVEYTDPVFEYQSSAQGCSVIGGHVYRGQQFADLVEGTYVATDYCSSTAWAIRADGDGTYTTGTIGEFPTQVTSFGEDANGELYVVNDLPGGLHRVSFEQVAAPEPVRVMPLGDSITGSPGCWRALLWDQLRVNGVTGVDFVGTQAPQGCGFPYDGEHEGHGGALVTTVAQQNQLPPWLDAADPDVVLMHFGTNDVWSNRPTATILAAYRTLVDQMRAHNPDIAVLVAQIIPMNPSGCAECAARVVDLDAAIPAWAESVSTERSPVVVVDQWTGFSTQSDTYDGVHPNASGDQKIASRWYPALVAALGS
;
A
#
# COMPACT_ATOMS: atom_id res chain seq x y z
N MET A 1 -23.58 -37.50 55.31
CA MET A 1 -24.91 -37.39 55.95
C MET A 1 -25.30 -35.92 56.00
N GLN A 2 -26.52 -35.60 55.52
CA GLN A 2 -27.47 -34.52 55.93
C GLN A 2 -26.98 -33.42 56.88
N ARG A 3 -27.37 -32.13 56.86
CA ARG A 3 -28.52 -31.36 56.32
C ARG A 3 -28.20 -29.88 56.64
N GLN A 4 -28.39 -28.93 55.72
CA GLN A 4 -29.44 -27.89 55.70
C GLN A 4 -29.55 -26.87 56.87
N ARG A 5 -29.48 -25.57 56.45
CA ARG A 5 -30.32 -24.39 56.80
C ARG A 5 -30.19 -23.85 58.27
N SER A 6 -30.27 -22.55 58.60
CA SER A 6 -31.21 -21.49 58.21
C SER A 6 -30.88 -20.12 58.86
N ARG A 7 -31.19 -19.03 58.15
CA ARG A 7 -31.93 -17.79 58.55
C ARG A 7 -31.45 -16.81 59.67
N LEU A 8 -31.19 -15.57 59.21
CA LEU A 8 -31.78 -14.23 59.52
C LEU A 8 -31.97 -13.68 60.97
N ALA A 9 -31.85 -12.34 61.01
CA ALA A 9 -32.24 -11.32 62.01
C ALA A 9 -31.13 -10.93 63.01
N GLY A 10 -30.82 -9.67 63.33
CA GLY A 10 -31.37 -8.36 62.99
C GLY A 10 -30.90 -7.33 64.04
N VAL A 11 -30.33 -6.21 63.57
CA VAL A 11 -30.30 -4.84 64.16
C VAL A 11 -29.72 -4.61 65.57
N VAL A 12 -28.61 -3.83 65.65
CA VAL A 12 -28.48 -2.69 66.59
C VAL A 12 -27.79 -1.51 65.88
N VAL A 13 -28.43 -0.36 66.01
CA VAL A 13 -28.10 0.96 65.47
C VAL A 13 -26.99 1.61 66.30
N GLY A 14 -26.00 2.20 65.62
CA GLY A 14 -25.00 3.09 66.21
C GLY A 14 -24.74 4.25 65.25
N ALA A 15 -25.36 5.40 65.53
CA ALA A 15 -25.21 6.62 64.76
C ALA A 15 -23.83 7.26 65.00
N ALA A 16 -23.09 7.51 63.92
CA ALA A 16 -21.96 8.43 63.90
C ALA A 16 -22.10 9.34 62.69
N LEU A 17 -22.21 10.65 62.96
CA LEU A 17 -22.26 11.71 61.97
C LEU A 17 -20.97 11.70 61.12
N ALA A 18 -21.11 11.60 59.81
CA ALA A 18 -20.06 11.89 58.84
C ALA A 18 -20.59 12.95 57.85
N LEU A 19 -19.84 14.03 57.70
CA LEU A 19 -20.09 15.11 56.74
C LEU A 19 -20.10 14.57 55.30
N PRO A 20 -20.92 15.14 54.39
CA PRO A 20 -20.86 14.76 52.99
C PRO A 20 -19.64 15.43 52.34
N LEU A 21 -18.59 14.64 52.07
CA LEU A 21 -17.68 14.92 50.97
C LEU A 21 -18.36 14.40 49.70
N LEU A 22 -18.88 15.34 48.90
CA LEU A 22 -19.33 15.09 47.54
C LEU A 22 -18.12 14.67 46.70
N GLY A 23 -17.84 13.37 46.67
CA GLY A 23 -16.98 12.76 45.68
C GLY A 23 -17.74 12.66 44.36
N ALA A 24 -17.56 13.65 43.49
CA ALA A 24 -17.89 13.51 42.07
C ALA A 24 -16.81 12.63 41.42
N GLY A 25 -16.90 11.32 41.64
CA GLY A 25 -16.17 10.33 40.85
C GLY A 25 -16.89 10.12 39.54
N SER A 26 -16.66 11.00 38.57
CA SER A 26 -16.91 10.69 37.17
C SER A 26 -15.74 9.81 36.73
N THR A 27 -15.88 8.49 36.83
CA THR A 27 -15.05 7.58 36.03
C THR A 27 -15.52 7.76 34.60
N ALA A 28 -14.92 8.71 33.88
CA ALA A 28 -14.88 8.64 32.44
C ALA A 28 -14.22 7.30 32.12
N ALA A 29 -14.98 6.38 31.54
CA ALA A 29 -14.40 5.22 30.90
C ALA A 29 -13.44 5.76 29.84
N GLU A 30 -12.15 5.43 29.95
CA GLU A 30 -11.23 5.62 28.84
C GLU A 30 -11.84 4.94 27.60
N PRO A 31 -11.79 5.56 26.42
CA PRO A 31 -12.22 4.88 25.21
C PRO A 31 -11.39 3.60 25.09
N GLU A 32 -12.08 2.47 25.03
CA GLU A 32 -11.47 1.19 24.68
C GLU A 32 -10.80 1.39 23.31
N ALA A 33 -9.48 1.24 23.26
CA ALA A 33 -8.71 1.40 22.03
C ALA A 33 -9.33 0.48 20.96
N ALA A 34 -9.69 1.05 19.81
CA ALA A 34 -10.15 0.25 18.69
C ALA A 34 -9.04 -0.76 18.34
N PRO A 35 -9.35 -2.04 18.07
CA PRO A 35 -8.34 -3.00 17.66
C PRO A 35 -7.60 -2.46 16.44
N ALA A 36 -6.28 -2.62 16.36
CA ALA A 36 -5.40 -2.04 15.33
C ALA A 36 -5.85 -2.17 13.87
N ARG A 37 -6.64 -3.22 13.56
CA ARG A 37 -7.25 -3.41 12.25
C ARG A 37 -8.20 -2.27 11.86
N ASP A 38 -8.66 -1.48 12.82
CA ASP A 38 -9.61 -0.38 12.62
C ASP A 38 -8.93 0.97 12.37
N VAL A 39 -7.63 1.13 12.69
CA VAL A 39 -6.92 2.39 12.38
C VAL A 39 -6.68 2.43 10.87
N PRO A 40 -7.26 3.41 10.14
CA PRO A 40 -7.06 3.52 8.69
C PRO A 40 -5.59 3.78 8.37
N LEU A 41 -5.06 3.15 7.30
CA LEU A 41 -3.64 3.24 6.97
C LEU A 41 -3.19 4.68 6.68
N GLU A 42 -4.09 5.54 6.18
CA GLU A 42 -3.83 6.96 5.97
C GLU A 42 -3.59 7.76 7.26
N GLN A 43 -3.97 7.21 8.42
CA GLN A 43 -3.72 7.77 9.75
C GLN A 43 -2.47 7.19 10.41
N VAL A 44 -1.79 6.23 9.78
CA VAL A 44 -0.56 5.65 10.32
C VAL A 44 0.65 6.37 9.70
N ARG A 45 1.60 6.77 10.53
CA ARG A 45 2.93 7.19 10.06
C ARG A 45 4.02 6.33 10.66
N VAL A 46 4.98 5.96 9.83
CA VAL A 46 6.22 5.32 10.26
C VAL A 46 7.26 6.37 10.61
N ALA A 47 8.06 6.08 11.62
CA ALA A 47 9.26 6.81 11.95
C ALA A 47 10.40 5.81 12.22
N THR A 48 11.64 6.22 11.94
CA THR A 48 12.82 5.41 12.29
C THR A 48 13.79 6.16 13.17
N THR A 49 14.36 5.46 14.14
CA THR A 49 15.45 5.97 15.00
C THR A 49 16.70 5.17 14.73
N GLN A 50 17.77 5.81 14.28
CA GLN A 50 19.07 5.13 14.13
C GLN A 50 19.62 4.76 15.51
N VAL A 51 19.82 3.47 15.74
CA VAL A 51 20.32 2.91 17.01
C VAL A 51 21.75 2.40 16.94
N ALA A 52 22.28 2.16 15.73
CA ALA A 52 23.70 1.92 15.51
C ALA A 52 24.14 2.42 14.12
N SER A 53 25.44 2.62 13.98
CA SER A 53 26.11 3.02 12.74
C SER A 53 27.44 2.29 12.58
N GLY A 54 28.03 2.38 11.39
CA GLY A 54 29.34 1.79 11.10
C GLY A 54 29.28 0.33 10.62
N LEU A 55 28.08 -0.17 10.32
CA LEU A 55 27.89 -1.43 9.60
C LEU A 55 28.44 -1.29 8.18
N ARG A 56 28.97 -2.38 7.62
CA ARG A 56 29.58 -2.39 6.28
C ARG A 56 28.71 -3.18 5.31
N ARG A 57 27.88 -2.46 4.55
CA ARG A 57 26.92 -3.05 3.60
C ARG A 57 26.10 -4.17 4.26
N PRO A 58 25.31 -3.84 5.29
CA PRO A 58 24.53 -4.85 6.00
C PRO A 58 23.54 -5.52 5.06
N THR A 59 23.40 -6.84 5.15
CA THR A 59 22.53 -7.61 4.27
C THR A 59 21.31 -8.14 5.00
N THR A 60 21.43 -8.69 6.21
CA THR A 60 20.32 -9.26 7.00
C THR A 60 20.41 -8.80 8.45
N VAL A 61 19.27 -8.68 9.12
CA VAL A 61 19.18 -8.51 10.57
C VAL A 61 18.21 -9.56 11.15
N VAL A 62 18.61 -10.25 12.22
CA VAL A 62 17.76 -11.23 12.94
C VAL A 62 17.87 -11.08 14.45
N GLY A 63 16.75 -11.22 15.15
CA GLY A 63 16.70 -11.22 16.61
C GLY A 63 17.10 -12.54 17.25
N LEU A 64 17.60 -12.44 18.47
CA LEU A 64 17.89 -13.56 19.36
C LEU A 64 17.04 -13.44 20.62
N ALA A 65 16.69 -14.58 21.22
CA ALA A 65 15.90 -14.64 22.45
C ALA A 65 16.56 -13.94 23.66
N ASP A 66 17.87 -13.68 23.61
CA ASP A 66 18.61 -12.93 24.63
C ASP A 66 18.60 -11.40 24.41
N GLY A 67 17.81 -10.91 23.45
CA GLY A 67 17.66 -9.49 23.13
C GLY A 67 18.72 -8.93 22.18
N ARG A 68 19.69 -9.75 21.74
CA ARG A 68 20.65 -9.33 20.73
C ARG A 68 20.03 -9.38 19.33
N LEU A 69 20.52 -8.52 18.46
CA LEU A 69 20.35 -8.62 17.01
C LEU A 69 21.68 -9.07 16.40
N LEU A 70 21.63 -10.00 15.45
CA LEU A 70 22.74 -10.35 14.57
C LEU A 70 22.55 -9.63 13.23
N VAL A 71 23.60 -9.00 12.73
CA VAL A 71 23.58 -8.29 11.45
C VAL A 71 24.68 -8.82 10.56
N THR A 72 24.33 -9.39 9.39
CA THR A 72 25.33 -9.82 8.41
C THR A 72 25.84 -8.64 7.61
N GLU A 73 27.13 -8.64 7.30
CA GLU A 73 27.79 -7.68 6.42
C GLU A 73 28.22 -8.41 5.14
N LYS A 74 27.96 -7.81 3.98
CA LYS A 74 28.15 -8.42 2.65
C LYS A 74 29.50 -9.13 2.46
N GLN A 75 30.57 -8.61 3.06
CA GLN A 75 31.91 -9.18 2.93
C GLN A 75 32.09 -10.54 3.61
N GLY A 76 31.18 -10.97 4.50
CA GLY A 76 31.28 -12.26 5.20
C GLY A 76 31.45 -12.17 6.71
N THR A 77 31.13 -11.03 7.33
CA THR A 77 31.18 -10.86 8.79
C THR A 77 29.80 -10.76 9.38
N VAL A 78 29.64 -11.17 10.64
CA VAL A 78 28.41 -10.98 11.42
C VAL A 78 28.71 -10.06 12.60
N ARG A 79 27.94 -8.99 12.74
CA ARG A 79 27.97 -8.06 13.87
C ARG A 79 26.89 -8.44 14.87
N SER A 80 27.10 -8.09 16.14
CA SER A 80 26.09 -8.22 17.17
C SER A 80 25.76 -6.85 17.76
N TYR A 81 24.48 -6.56 17.89
CA TYR A 81 23.96 -5.36 18.55
C TYR A 81 23.10 -5.78 19.72
N HIS A 82 23.13 -5.01 20.81
CA HIS A 82 22.17 -5.13 21.91
C HIS A 82 21.73 -3.73 22.36
N PRO A 83 20.45 -3.48 22.67
CA PRO A 83 19.97 -2.14 23.06
C PRO A 83 20.74 -1.47 24.21
N THR A 84 21.25 -2.27 25.15
CA THR A 84 21.97 -1.73 26.33
C THR A 84 23.47 -1.53 26.12
N SER A 85 24.11 -2.29 25.24
CA SER A 85 25.57 -2.22 25.02
C SER A 85 25.95 -1.63 23.66
N GLY A 86 24.98 -1.38 22.79
CA GLY A 86 25.19 -0.92 21.42
C GLY A 86 25.76 -2.02 20.51
N LEU A 87 26.34 -1.60 19.39
CA LEU A 87 27.00 -2.47 18.42
C LEU A 87 28.36 -2.93 18.97
N ALA A 88 28.58 -4.25 18.98
CA ALA A 88 29.89 -4.83 19.33
C ALA A 88 30.98 -4.29 18.41
N ALA A 89 32.18 -4.04 18.94
CA ALA A 89 33.30 -3.46 18.18
C ALA A 89 33.84 -4.42 17.11
N ASP A 90 33.94 -5.71 17.46
CA ASP A 90 34.44 -6.78 16.61
C ASP A 90 33.30 -7.67 16.11
N PRO A 91 33.44 -8.31 14.93
CA PRO A 91 32.47 -9.28 14.45
C PRO A 91 32.44 -10.54 15.34
N VAL A 92 31.26 -11.16 15.47
CA VAL A 92 31.04 -12.40 16.22
C VAL A 92 31.18 -13.66 15.36
N LEU A 93 31.29 -13.49 14.04
CA LEU A 93 31.61 -14.53 13.07
C LEU A 93 32.30 -13.89 11.86
N ASP A 94 33.30 -14.56 11.32
CA ASP A 94 34.08 -14.11 10.16
C ASP A 94 34.29 -15.28 9.19
N LEU A 95 33.68 -15.17 8.02
CA LEU A 95 33.70 -16.13 6.92
C LEU A 95 34.30 -15.52 5.64
N ARG A 96 35.06 -14.41 5.75
CA ARG A 96 35.63 -13.70 4.59
C ARG A 96 36.53 -14.56 3.70
N ASP A 97 37.09 -15.65 4.23
CA ASP A 97 37.90 -16.61 3.47
C ASP A 97 37.08 -17.72 2.78
N ARG A 98 35.75 -17.64 2.88
CA ARG A 98 34.78 -18.53 2.22
C ARG A 98 33.83 -17.78 1.30
N VAL A 99 33.55 -16.51 1.58
CA VAL A 99 32.55 -15.70 0.87
C VAL A 99 33.15 -15.01 -0.35
N ASP A 100 32.55 -15.23 -1.52
CA ASP A 100 32.74 -14.39 -2.69
C ASP A 100 31.83 -13.17 -2.59
N SER A 101 32.41 -11.97 -2.51
CA SER A 101 31.66 -10.71 -2.49
C SER A 101 31.97 -9.80 -3.68
N SER A 102 32.45 -10.38 -4.79
CA SER A 102 33.03 -9.67 -5.95
C SER A 102 32.01 -8.88 -6.77
N ASP A 103 30.76 -9.33 -6.86
CA ASP A 103 29.67 -8.64 -7.56
C ASP A 103 28.72 -7.94 -6.58
N ASN A 104 27.83 -7.06 -7.06
CA ASN A 104 26.97 -6.24 -6.22
C ASN A 104 25.99 -7.04 -5.36
N GLU A 105 25.44 -8.14 -5.87
CA GLU A 105 24.52 -9.01 -5.13
C GLU A 105 25.21 -10.21 -4.46
N ARG A 106 26.52 -10.41 -4.68
CA ARG A 106 27.29 -11.49 -4.07
C ARG A 106 27.75 -11.12 -2.66
N GLY A 107 27.77 -12.08 -1.74
CA GLY A 107 28.28 -11.91 -0.40
C GLY A 107 27.70 -12.90 0.60
N LEU A 108 27.74 -12.53 1.88
CA LEU A 108 26.93 -13.15 2.93
C LEU A 108 25.53 -12.56 2.90
N LEU A 109 24.53 -13.38 2.56
CA LEU A 109 23.19 -12.91 2.12
C LEU A 109 22.10 -13.17 3.15
N GLY A 110 22.22 -14.24 3.94
CA GLY A 110 21.24 -14.64 4.94
C GLY A 110 21.87 -15.27 6.17
N ILE A 111 21.18 -15.11 7.30
CA ILE A 111 21.49 -15.77 8.57
C ILE A 111 20.18 -16.08 9.29
N THR A 112 20.11 -17.22 9.99
CA THR A 112 19.05 -17.47 10.97
C THR A 112 19.62 -18.30 12.13
N PRO A 113 19.26 -18.01 13.40
CA PRO A 113 19.58 -18.90 14.51
C PRO A 113 18.89 -20.26 14.32
N ALA A 114 19.54 -21.34 14.74
CA ALA A 114 18.88 -22.63 14.88
C ALA A 114 17.80 -22.55 15.99
N PRO A 115 16.75 -23.39 15.96
CA PRO A 115 15.75 -23.43 17.03
C PRO A 115 16.33 -23.69 18.42
N ASP A 116 17.46 -24.40 18.50
CA ASP A 116 18.20 -24.70 19.74
C ASP A 116 19.42 -23.78 19.97
N PHE A 117 19.45 -22.61 19.33
CA PHE A 117 20.59 -21.68 19.36
C PHE A 117 21.04 -21.32 20.78
N ALA A 118 20.10 -21.16 21.72
CA ALA A 118 20.42 -20.85 23.12
C ALA A 118 21.30 -21.93 23.78
N GLN A 119 21.25 -23.17 23.29
CA GLN A 119 22.08 -24.29 23.78
C GLN A 119 23.31 -24.54 22.91
N THR A 120 23.20 -24.33 21.60
CA THR A 120 24.22 -24.77 20.62
C THR A 120 25.06 -23.64 20.04
N SER A 121 24.59 -22.41 20.13
CA SER A 121 25.11 -21.24 19.38
C SER A 121 25.20 -21.47 17.87
N LEU A 122 24.41 -22.42 17.34
CA LEU A 122 24.40 -22.79 15.94
C LEU A 122 23.54 -21.81 15.13
N VAL A 123 24.11 -21.26 14.07
CA VAL A 123 23.40 -20.47 13.07
C VAL A 123 23.47 -21.17 11.71
N TYR A 124 22.47 -20.95 10.88
CA TYR A 124 22.52 -21.24 9.46
C TYR A 124 22.86 -19.96 8.72
N VAL A 125 23.69 -20.05 7.68
CA VAL A 125 24.10 -18.92 6.84
C VAL A 125 23.96 -19.30 5.37
N ALA A 126 23.54 -18.33 4.56
CA ALA A 126 23.49 -18.44 3.11
C ALA A 126 24.37 -17.38 2.47
N TYR A 127 25.26 -17.81 1.58
CA TYR A 127 26.26 -16.94 0.96
C TYR A 127 26.69 -17.47 -0.42
N THR A 128 27.29 -16.60 -1.22
CA THR A 128 28.00 -16.99 -2.46
C THR A 128 29.41 -17.42 -2.12
N SER A 129 29.79 -18.66 -2.43
CA SER A 129 31.06 -19.26 -2.01
C SER A 129 32.22 -19.00 -2.98
N LEU A 130 33.43 -18.82 -2.46
CA LEU A 130 34.65 -18.86 -3.26
C LEU A 130 34.90 -20.28 -3.81
N PRO A 131 35.48 -20.40 -5.03
CA PRO A 131 35.93 -19.31 -5.90
C PRO A 131 34.91 -18.87 -6.97
N ASP A 132 33.82 -19.62 -7.15
CA ASP A 132 32.94 -19.55 -8.32
C ASP A 132 31.63 -18.80 -8.09
N GLY A 133 31.31 -18.46 -6.85
CA GLY A 133 30.09 -17.76 -6.47
C GLY A 133 28.89 -18.69 -6.29
N ALA A 134 29.08 -20.00 -6.17
CA ALA A 134 27.97 -20.93 -5.94
C ALA A 134 27.15 -20.55 -4.69
N LEU A 135 25.83 -20.64 -4.79
CA LEU A 135 24.93 -20.37 -3.67
C LEU A 135 25.06 -21.50 -2.67
N THR A 136 25.52 -21.19 -1.46
CA THR A 136 25.84 -22.17 -0.42
C THR A 136 25.08 -21.86 0.85
N LEU A 137 24.34 -22.86 1.33
CA LEU A 137 23.76 -22.92 2.66
C LEU A 137 24.69 -23.76 3.56
N SER A 138 25.11 -23.19 4.69
CA SER A 138 25.91 -23.90 5.69
C SER A 138 25.36 -23.68 7.10
N ARG A 139 25.78 -24.52 8.04
CA ARG A 139 25.57 -24.33 9.48
C ARG A 139 26.90 -24.19 10.20
N VAL A 140 26.98 -23.26 11.15
CA VAL A 140 28.22 -22.89 11.84
C VAL A 140 27.90 -22.39 13.24
N ARG A 141 28.78 -22.65 14.21
CA ARG A 141 28.67 -22.06 15.55
C ARG A 141 29.24 -20.66 15.57
N LEU A 142 28.52 -19.71 16.18
CA LEU A 142 29.05 -18.36 16.42
C LEU A 142 30.36 -18.43 17.22
N GLY A 143 31.34 -17.62 16.82
CA GLY A 143 32.68 -17.60 17.40
C GLY A 143 33.60 -18.78 17.02
N ASP A 144 33.11 -19.78 16.28
CA ASP A 144 33.88 -20.95 15.85
C ASP A 144 33.69 -21.20 14.34
N PRO A 145 34.27 -20.37 13.45
CA PRO A 145 34.12 -20.52 12.00
C PRO A 145 34.65 -21.86 11.48
N GLY A 146 35.57 -22.51 12.21
CA GLY A 146 36.08 -23.85 11.87
C GLY A 146 35.06 -24.97 12.03
N SER A 147 33.91 -24.70 12.66
CA SER A 147 32.80 -25.66 12.82
C SER A 147 31.88 -25.77 11.61
N GLU A 148 32.12 -24.99 10.56
CA GLU A 148 31.26 -24.92 9.39
C GLU A 148 31.01 -26.30 8.77
N GLN A 149 29.74 -26.58 8.51
CA GLN A 149 29.31 -27.72 7.72
C GLN A 149 28.38 -27.23 6.60
N ILE A 150 28.80 -27.46 5.35
CA ILE A 150 27.97 -27.21 4.16
C ILE A 150 26.74 -28.12 4.21
N VAL A 151 25.56 -27.53 4.01
CA VAL A 151 24.26 -28.22 3.99
C VAL A 151 23.84 -28.52 2.55
N LEU A 152 23.84 -27.50 1.71
CA LEU A 152 23.42 -27.60 0.30
C LEU A 152 24.12 -26.50 -0.51
N THR A 153 24.51 -26.84 -1.74
CA THR A 153 25.11 -25.91 -2.70
C THR A 153 24.37 -26.00 -4.03
N GLN A 154 24.15 -24.86 -4.67
CA GLN A 154 23.58 -24.71 -6.00
C GLN A 154 24.55 -23.89 -6.86
N GLU A 155 24.94 -24.44 -8.01
CA GLU A 155 25.78 -23.74 -8.99
C GLU A 155 25.12 -22.43 -9.45
N HIS A 156 25.90 -21.35 -9.47
CA HIS A 156 25.51 -19.99 -9.85
C HIS A 156 26.73 -19.18 -10.34
N ALA A 157 27.48 -19.75 -11.29
CA ALA A 157 28.75 -19.18 -11.72
C ALA A 157 28.62 -18.12 -12.84
N GLU A 158 27.55 -18.17 -13.64
CA GLU A 158 27.47 -17.45 -14.91
C GLU A 158 27.20 -15.94 -14.75
N TYR A 159 26.29 -15.57 -13.85
CA TYR A 159 25.95 -14.18 -13.55
C TYR A 159 26.19 -13.87 -12.07
N GLY A 160 26.53 -12.63 -11.75
CA GLY A 160 26.77 -12.20 -10.36
C GLY A 160 25.53 -11.73 -9.60
N ASN A 161 24.37 -11.72 -10.27
CA ASN A 161 23.11 -11.19 -9.77
C ASN A 161 22.00 -12.26 -9.74
N HIS A 162 20.91 -11.93 -9.07
CA HIS A 162 19.78 -12.79 -8.74
C HIS A 162 20.19 -13.99 -7.87
N ASN A 163 20.86 -13.67 -6.76
CA ASN A 163 21.34 -14.65 -5.80
C ASN A 163 20.27 -15.04 -4.77
N GLY A 164 19.28 -14.18 -4.52
CA GLY A 164 18.35 -14.32 -3.40
C GLY A 164 19.10 -14.41 -2.07
N GLY A 165 18.92 -15.51 -1.33
CA GLY A 165 19.75 -15.85 -0.19
C GLY A 165 19.15 -15.55 1.18
N HIS A 166 17.90 -15.10 1.28
CA HIS A 166 17.19 -15.08 2.56
C HIS A 166 16.95 -16.52 3.06
N ILE A 167 17.12 -16.71 4.36
CA ILE A 167 16.85 -17.97 5.06
C ILE A 167 16.16 -17.69 6.38
N THR A 168 15.18 -18.52 6.73
CA THR A 168 14.55 -18.51 8.06
C THR A 168 13.87 -19.84 8.32
N PHE A 169 13.60 -20.14 9.59
CA PHE A 169 12.78 -21.29 9.95
C PHE A 169 11.31 -20.92 9.84
N GLY A 170 10.53 -21.77 9.17
CA GLY A 170 9.08 -21.66 9.15
C GLY A 170 8.45 -22.08 10.49
N PRO A 171 7.16 -21.74 10.70
CA PRO A 171 6.41 -22.14 11.90
C PRO A 171 6.28 -23.67 12.03
N ASP A 172 6.47 -24.40 10.94
CA ASP A 172 6.49 -25.86 10.88
C ASP A 172 7.84 -26.48 11.32
N GLY A 173 8.84 -25.66 11.61
CA GLY A 173 10.16 -26.08 12.07
C GLY A 173 11.14 -26.50 10.96
N TYR A 174 10.77 -26.32 9.69
CA TYR A 174 11.67 -26.53 8.56
C TYR A 174 12.42 -25.26 8.18
N LEU A 175 13.60 -25.43 7.57
CA LEU A 175 14.39 -24.31 7.08
C LEU A 175 13.98 -23.96 5.66
N TYR A 176 13.65 -22.70 5.42
CA TYR A 176 13.32 -22.16 4.11
C TYR A 176 14.51 -21.38 3.55
N TRP A 177 14.75 -21.51 2.25
CA TRP A 177 15.84 -20.83 1.55
C TRP A 177 15.40 -20.39 0.16
N VAL A 178 15.51 -19.09 -0.13
CA VAL A 178 15.19 -18.52 -1.44
C VAL A 178 16.43 -18.41 -2.32
N LEU A 179 16.29 -18.78 -3.59
CA LEU A 179 17.31 -18.64 -4.63
C LEU A 179 16.68 -17.96 -5.85
N GLY A 180 17.32 -16.90 -6.34
CA GLY A 180 16.91 -16.23 -7.58
C GLY A 180 17.12 -17.13 -8.81
N ASP A 181 16.65 -16.67 -9.97
CA ASP A 181 16.60 -17.41 -11.24
C ASP A 181 17.98 -17.72 -11.87
N GLY A 182 19.06 -17.20 -11.29
CA GLY A 182 20.41 -17.39 -11.82
C GLY A 182 20.98 -16.18 -12.54
N GLY A 183 20.21 -15.10 -12.70
CA GLY A 183 20.70 -13.83 -13.22
C GLY A 183 20.47 -13.61 -14.71
N GLY A 184 20.91 -12.43 -15.17
CA GLY A 184 20.72 -12.00 -16.56
C GLY A 184 19.31 -11.46 -16.86
N PHE A 185 19.14 -10.94 -18.09
CA PHE A 185 17.89 -10.33 -18.51
C PHE A 185 16.87 -11.39 -18.95
N GLY A 186 15.70 -11.40 -18.30
CA GLY A 186 14.54 -12.16 -18.75
C GLY A 186 14.71 -13.68 -18.70
N ASP A 187 15.37 -14.18 -17.66
CA ASP A 187 15.55 -15.61 -17.35
C ASP A 187 16.13 -16.42 -18.53
N PRO A 188 17.42 -16.19 -18.87
CA PRO A 188 18.07 -16.87 -20.00
C PRO A 188 18.10 -18.40 -19.82
N PHE A 189 18.11 -18.88 -18.56
CA PHE A 189 18.13 -20.31 -18.23
C PHE A 189 16.73 -20.94 -18.18
N GLY A 190 15.66 -20.14 -18.17
CA GLY A 190 14.31 -20.62 -17.92
C GLY A 190 14.15 -21.21 -16.51
N SER A 191 14.98 -20.77 -15.56
CA SER A 191 15.05 -21.34 -14.22
C SER A 191 13.74 -21.17 -13.47
N GLY A 192 13.05 -20.03 -13.62
CA GLY A 192 11.84 -19.73 -12.85
C GLY A 192 10.79 -20.84 -12.94
N GLN A 193 10.54 -21.33 -14.16
CA GLN A 193 9.58 -22.41 -14.45
C GLN A 193 10.22 -23.82 -14.48
N ASN A 194 11.53 -23.93 -14.58
CA ASN A 194 12.22 -25.22 -14.62
C ASN A 194 12.34 -25.83 -13.21
N LEU A 195 11.57 -26.90 -12.95
CA LEU A 195 11.60 -27.64 -11.68
C LEU A 195 12.85 -28.53 -11.50
N GLY A 196 13.66 -28.72 -12.54
CA GLY A 196 14.90 -29.50 -12.49
C GLY A 196 16.10 -28.79 -11.85
N THR A 197 15.97 -27.50 -11.54
CA THR A 197 16.97 -26.68 -10.86
C THR A 197 16.41 -26.11 -9.56
N LEU A 198 17.29 -25.73 -8.63
CA LEU A 198 16.91 -25.02 -7.40
C LEU A 198 16.84 -23.49 -7.59
N LEU A 199 17.27 -22.98 -8.75
CA LEU A 199 17.21 -21.56 -9.08
C LEU A 199 15.77 -21.12 -9.40
N GLY A 200 15.42 -19.91 -8.98
CA GLY A 200 14.08 -19.34 -9.11
C GLY A 200 13.05 -20.08 -8.26
N LYS A 201 13.45 -20.45 -7.02
CA LYS A 201 12.65 -21.27 -6.08
C LYS A 201 12.79 -20.78 -4.65
N ILE A 202 11.78 -21.06 -3.83
CA ILE A 202 11.92 -21.18 -2.37
C ILE A 202 11.95 -22.66 -2.02
N LEU A 203 12.98 -23.08 -1.29
CA LEU A 203 13.17 -24.45 -0.84
C LEU A 203 12.65 -24.62 0.59
N ARG A 204 12.25 -25.85 0.95
CA ARG A 204 11.86 -26.24 2.32
C ARG A 204 12.59 -27.52 2.72
N LEU A 205 13.42 -27.44 3.75
CA LEU A 205 14.40 -28.47 4.14
C LEU A 205 14.25 -28.89 5.61
N ASP A 206 14.34 -30.19 5.88
CA ASP A 206 14.49 -30.73 7.23
C ASP A 206 15.97 -30.86 7.59
N VAL A 207 16.50 -29.82 8.25
CA VAL A 207 17.92 -29.75 8.65
C VAL A 207 18.19 -30.35 10.03
N ASN A 208 17.16 -30.88 10.71
CA ASN A 208 17.29 -31.53 12.02
C ASN A 208 17.74 -32.99 11.91
N ARG A 209 17.72 -33.55 10.69
CA ARG A 209 18.08 -34.93 10.41
C ARG A 209 18.98 -35.00 9.18
N SER A 210 19.84 -36.00 9.13
CA SER A 210 20.60 -36.34 7.93
C SER A 210 19.94 -37.53 7.24
N CYS A 211 19.66 -37.40 5.94
CA CYS A 211 19.11 -38.48 5.13
C CYS A 211 20.07 -38.85 4.01
N GLU A 212 20.27 -40.16 3.80
CA GLU A 212 21.21 -40.70 2.81
C GLU A 212 22.63 -40.14 3.04
N SER A 213 23.24 -39.52 2.02
CA SER A 213 24.53 -38.83 2.10
C SER A 213 24.39 -37.32 2.33
N ARG A 214 23.18 -36.81 2.58
CA ARG A 214 22.90 -35.38 2.75
C ARG A 214 22.83 -35.02 4.24
N PRO A 215 23.34 -33.85 4.64
CA PRO A 215 23.22 -33.33 6.01
C PRO A 215 21.83 -32.77 6.33
N TYR A 216 20.84 -33.03 5.47
CA TYR A 216 19.44 -32.66 5.61
C TYR A 216 18.55 -33.78 5.03
N CYS A 217 17.26 -33.73 5.33
CA CYS A 217 16.19 -34.51 4.72
C CYS A 217 15.24 -33.59 3.95
N VAL A 218 14.52 -34.14 2.97
CA VAL A 218 13.41 -33.42 2.32
C VAL A 218 12.12 -33.79 3.06
N PRO A 219 11.28 -32.81 3.49
CA PRO A 219 9.97 -33.11 4.05
C PRO A 219 9.12 -33.92 3.08
N ALA A 220 8.45 -34.95 3.58
CA ALA A 220 7.71 -35.91 2.74
C ALA A 220 6.47 -35.30 2.06
N ASP A 221 5.98 -34.20 2.61
CA ASP A 221 4.85 -33.39 2.15
C ASP A 221 5.28 -32.23 1.25
N ASN A 222 6.56 -32.11 0.88
CA ASN A 222 6.96 -31.15 -0.15
C ASN A 222 6.25 -31.45 -1.49
N PRO A 223 5.78 -30.42 -2.21
CA PRO A 223 4.87 -30.56 -3.36
C PRO A 223 5.47 -31.34 -4.53
N TYR A 224 6.79 -31.33 -4.68
CA TYR A 224 7.49 -31.96 -5.80
C TYR A 224 8.16 -33.30 -5.45
N VAL A 225 7.88 -33.86 -4.27
CA VAL A 225 8.35 -35.21 -3.90
C VAL A 225 7.73 -36.26 -4.83
N GLY A 226 8.58 -37.05 -5.49
CA GLY A 226 8.15 -38.10 -6.41
C GLY A 226 7.74 -37.62 -7.81
N VAL A 227 7.80 -36.32 -8.08
CA VAL A 227 7.55 -35.76 -9.42
C VAL A 227 8.80 -35.96 -10.29
N SER A 228 8.64 -36.66 -11.41
CA SER A 228 9.76 -37.01 -12.30
C SER A 228 10.41 -35.75 -12.88
N GLY A 229 11.72 -35.60 -12.69
CA GLY A 229 12.50 -34.48 -13.21
C GLY A 229 12.46 -33.22 -12.35
N ALA A 230 11.63 -33.18 -11.30
CA ALA A 230 11.59 -32.08 -10.35
C ALA A 230 12.58 -32.31 -9.19
N ARG A 231 13.07 -31.21 -8.61
CA ARG A 231 13.85 -31.21 -7.38
C ARG A 231 12.90 -31.28 -6.17
N PRO A 232 12.97 -32.32 -5.34
CA PRO A 232 12.00 -32.51 -4.25
C PRO A 232 12.16 -31.45 -3.13
N GLU A 233 13.26 -30.71 -3.11
CA GLU A 233 13.51 -29.61 -2.16
C GLU A 233 12.57 -28.39 -2.37
N ILE A 234 11.96 -28.26 -3.56
CA ILE A 234 11.17 -27.09 -3.95
C ILE A 234 9.87 -27.02 -3.14
N TRP A 235 9.58 -25.82 -2.61
CA TRP A 235 8.31 -25.45 -2.00
C TRP A 235 7.51 -24.48 -2.88
N VAL A 236 8.13 -23.40 -3.35
CA VAL A 236 7.53 -22.41 -4.27
C VAL A 236 8.39 -22.29 -5.52
N SER A 237 7.75 -22.05 -6.67
CA SER A 237 8.40 -21.85 -7.95
C SER A 237 8.03 -20.53 -8.61
N GLY A 238 8.74 -20.17 -9.68
CA GLY A 238 8.41 -18.97 -10.45
C GLY A 238 8.80 -17.66 -9.77
N VAL A 239 9.81 -17.65 -8.88
CA VAL A 239 10.39 -16.39 -8.39
C VAL A 239 11.54 -15.92 -9.29
N ARG A 240 11.74 -14.60 -9.39
CA ARG A 240 12.83 -13.98 -10.15
C ARG A 240 14.06 -13.75 -9.29
N ASN A 241 13.95 -12.83 -8.34
CA ASN A 241 14.99 -12.47 -7.40
C ASN A 241 14.37 -12.08 -6.06
N ALA A 242 13.51 -12.97 -5.54
CA ALA A 242 12.92 -12.83 -4.22
C ALA A 242 13.99 -12.51 -3.16
N TRP A 243 13.92 -11.29 -2.64
CA TRP A 243 15.01 -10.66 -1.90
C TRP A 243 14.91 -10.96 -0.40
N ARG A 244 13.74 -10.65 0.19
CA ARG A 244 13.37 -11.09 1.54
C ARG A 244 11.99 -11.71 1.53
N PHE A 245 11.82 -12.69 2.41
CA PHE A 245 10.53 -13.21 2.78
C PHE A 245 10.44 -13.31 4.30
N SER A 246 9.24 -13.33 4.84
CA SER A 246 8.98 -13.50 6.27
C SER A 246 7.74 -14.35 6.48
N PHE A 247 7.72 -15.10 7.58
CA PHE A 247 6.52 -15.80 8.01
C PHE A 247 5.76 -14.90 8.97
N ASP A 248 4.44 -14.84 8.82
CA ASP A 248 3.59 -14.35 9.88
C ASP A 248 3.38 -15.47 10.89
N HIS A 249 3.92 -15.32 12.10
CA HIS A 249 3.82 -16.33 13.14
C HIS A 249 2.39 -16.55 13.66
N ALA A 250 1.45 -15.66 13.37
CA ALA A 250 0.07 -15.77 13.83
C ALA A 250 -0.75 -16.82 13.05
N ASP A 251 -0.56 -16.91 11.75
CA ASP A 251 -1.31 -17.84 10.86
C ASP A 251 -0.39 -18.75 10.03
N GLY A 252 0.91 -18.50 10.05
CA GLY A 252 1.92 -19.27 9.33
C GLY A 252 2.03 -18.94 7.86
N SER A 253 1.42 -17.84 7.40
CA SER A 253 1.54 -17.39 6.03
C SER A 253 2.93 -16.85 5.71
N LEU A 254 3.28 -16.85 4.43
CA LEU A 254 4.56 -16.45 3.89
C LEU A 254 4.38 -15.20 3.02
N TRP A 255 5.11 -14.14 3.35
CA TRP A 255 5.16 -12.90 2.57
C TRP A 255 6.49 -12.77 1.86
N ILE A 256 6.49 -12.44 0.57
CA ILE A 256 7.69 -12.50 -0.29
C ILE A 256 7.80 -11.17 -1.04
N GLY A 257 8.93 -10.49 -0.97
CA GLY A 257 9.24 -9.39 -1.89
C GLY A 257 10.07 -9.90 -3.06
N ASP A 258 9.52 -9.88 -4.28
CA ASP A 258 10.20 -10.33 -5.50
C ASP A 258 10.54 -9.18 -6.46
N VAL A 259 11.84 -9.07 -6.75
CA VAL A 259 12.39 -7.96 -7.54
C VAL A 259 12.15 -8.18 -9.02
N GLY A 260 11.49 -7.20 -9.64
CA GLY A 260 11.13 -7.17 -11.05
C GLY A 260 12.31 -7.09 -12.02
N GLN A 261 12.03 -7.37 -13.29
CA GLN A 261 12.96 -7.14 -14.40
C GLN A 261 12.99 -5.69 -14.86
N GLY A 262 11.88 -4.97 -14.71
CA GLY A 262 11.77 -3.55 -15.03
C GLY A 262 10.37 -3.03 -15.29
N THR A 263 9.31 -3.85 -15.18
CA THR A 263 7.92 -3.38 -15.32
C THR A 263 7.20 -3.31 -13.98
N ARG A 264 7.35 -4.32 -13.12
CA ARG A 264 6.68 -4.42 -11.82
C ARG A 264 7.61 -4.96 -10.76
N GLU A 265 7.58 -4.33 -9.59
CA GLU A 265 8.02 -4.96 -8.35
C GLU A 265 6.79 -5.52 -7.63
N GLU A 266 6.95 -6.62 -6.89
CA GLU A 266 5.81 -7.31 -6.30
C GLU A 266 6.03 -7.81 -4.87
N VAL A 267 4.92 -7.90 -4.13
CA VAL A 267 4.83 -8.61 -2.86
C VAL A 267 3.77 -9.69 -2.99
N ASP A 268 4.18 -10.93 -2.76
CA ASP A 268 3.30 -12.09 -2.71
C ASP A 268 2.94 -12.47 -1.28
N HIS A 269 1.79 -13.10 -1.09
CA HIS A 269 1.34 -13.64 0.19
C HIS A 269 0.71 -15.01 -0.02
N LEU A 270 1.26 -16.02 0.63
CA LEU A 270 0.90 -17.43 0.50
C LEU A 270 0.53 -18.01 1.87
N GLY A 271 -0.55 -18.79 1.95
CA GLY A 271 -0.88 -19.58 3.13
C GLY A 271 0.08 -20.77 3.32
N PRO A 272 0.11 -21.38 4.52
CA PRO A 272 0.91 -22.58 4.79
C PRO A 272 0.53 -23.79 3.93
N GLU A 273 -0.67 -23.81 3.36
CA GLU A 273 -1.17 -24.83 2.44
C GLU A 273 -0.74 -24.63 0.98
N ASP A 274 -0.23 -23.46 0.61
CA ASP A 274 0.07 -23.07 -0.79
C ASP A 274 1.41 -23.62 -1.29
N GLY A 275 1.89 -24.71 -0.69
CA GLY A 275 3.03 -25.47 -1.19
C GLY A 275 2.79 -25.91 -2.63
N GLY A 276 3.67 -25.49 -3.53
CA GLY A 276 3.57 -25.74 -4.96
C GLY A 276 3.16 -24.52 -5.77
N ALA A 277 2.86 -23.39 -5.12
CA ALA A 277 2.57 -22.13 -5.80
C ALA A 277 3.63 -21.76 -6.84
N ASN A 278 3.17 -21.17 -7.94
CA ASN A 278 3.99 -20.71 -9.04
C ASN A 278 3.74 -19.22 -9.26
N LEU A 279 4.72 -18.39 -8.87
CA LEU A 279 4.60 -16.92 -8.94
C LEU A 279 4.82 -16.37 -10.35
N GLY A 280 4.98 -17.26 -11.34
CA GLY A 280 4.82 -16.91 -12.75
C GLY A 280 6.07 -16.42 -13.47
N TRP A 281 7.17 -16.09 -12.78
CA TRP A 281 8.40 -15.71 -13.48
C TRP A 281 8.95 -16.89 -14.33
N SER A 282 9.28 -16.72 -15.62
CA SER A 282 9.34 -15.47 -16.40
C SER A 282 8.20 -15.29 -17.41
N CYS A 283 7.08 -16.01 -17.26
CA CYS A 283 5.84 -15.70 -18.00
C CYS A 283 5.27 -14.34 -17.59
N ARG A 284 5.18 -14.09 -16.28
CA ARG A 284 4.63 -12.87 -15.67
C ARG A 284 5.69 -12.09 -14.90
N GLU A 285 5.42 -10.80 -14.74
CA GLU A 285 6.09 -9.87 -13.83
C GLU A 285 4.97 -9.03 -13.20
N GLY A 286 4.68 -9.22 -11.91
CA GLY A 286 3.40 -8.83 -11.35
C GLY A 286 2.24 -9.58 -12.01
N THR A 287 1.12 -8.89 -12.13
CA THR A 287 -0.06 -9.32 -12.89
C THR A 287 0.10 -9.19 -14.41
N THR A 288 1.25 -8.69 -14.89
CA THR A 288 1.49 -8.40 -16.30
C THR A 288 2.20 -9.55 -17.01
N VAL A 289 1.75 -9.91 -18.21
CA VAL A 289 2.48 -10.87 -19.07
C VAL A 289 3.77 -10.22 -19.56
N PHE A 290 4.91 -10.76 -19.11
CA PHE A 290 6.25 -10.29 -19.45
C PHE A 290 6.77 -10.98 -20.72
N ARG A 291 6.77 -12.32 -20.75
CA ARG A 291 7.16 -13.13 -21.91
C ARG A 291 6.08 -14.13 -22.27
N PRO A 292 5.19 -13.81 -23.23
CA PRO A 292 4.10 -14.70 -23.61
C PRO A 292 4.59 -16.06 -24.12
N GLU A 293 5.79 -16.14 -24.70
CA GLU A 293 6.40 -17.39 -25.14
C GLU A 293 6.85 -18.33 -24.00
N ARG A 294 6.93 -17.82 -22.77
CA ARG A 294 7.24 -18.58 -21.55
C ARG A 294 5.99 -18.96 -20.75
N CYS A 295 4.82 -18.52 -21.19
CA CYS A 295 3.55 -18.81 -20.53
C CYS A 295 3.03 -20.18 -20.92
N ASP A 296 2.66 -20.97 -19.91
CA ASP A 296 1.99 -22.24 -20.07
C ASP A 296 0.50 -22.06 -19.72
N PRO A 297 -0.43 -22.22 -20.68
CA PRO A 297 -1.85 -22.06 -20.42
C PRO A 297 -2.45 -23.17 -19.53
N GLU A 298 -1.72 -24.26 -19.28
CA GLU A 298 -2.16 -25.34 -18.39
C GLU A 298 -1.72 -25.11 -16.93
N VAL A 299 -0.90 -24.09 -16.69
CA VAL A 299 -0.40 -23.73 -15.36
C VAL A 299 -1.21 -22.58 -14.78
N GLU A 300 -1.60 -22.74 -13.51
CA GLU A 300 -2.15 -21.66 -12.71
C GLU A 300 -1.01 -20.86 -12.09
N TYR A 301 -1.00 -19.56 -12.33
CA TYR A 301 -0.04 -18.63 -11.75
C TYR A 301 -0.70 -17.90 -10.58
N THR A 302 0.03 -17.76 -9.48
CA THR A 302 -0.40 -17.00 -8.32
C THR A 302 -0.09 -15.53 -8.55
N ASP A 303 -1.09 -14.66 -8.43
CA ASP A 303 -0.90 -13.21 -8.55
C ASP A 303 -0.39 -12.62 -7.22
N PRO A 304 0.42 -11.55 -7.27
CA PRO A 304 0.87 -10.87 -6.07
C PRO A 304 -0.29 -10.11 -5.40
N VAL A 305 -0.11 -9.79 -4.12
CA VAL A 305 -1.10 -9.04 -3.32
C VAL A 305 -0.83 -7.54 -3.31
N PHE A 306 0.36 -7.13 -3.73
CA PHE A 306 0.73 -5.74 -3.96
C PHE A 306 1.79 -5.66 -5.06
N GLU A 307 1.63 -4.70 -5.97
CA GLU A 307 2.60 -4.43 -7.04
C GLU A 307 2.71 -2.92 -7.29
N TYR A 308 3.85 -2.47 -7.80
CA TYR A 308 4.05 -1.09 -8.23
C TYR A 308 4.96 -1.01 -9.46
N GLN A 309 4.87 0.09 -10.21
CA GLN A 309 5.65 0.29 -11.43
C GLN A 309 7.14 0.50 -11.11
N SER A 310 7.98 -0.41 -11.59
CA SER A 310 9.44 -0.25 -11.52
C SER A 310 9.88 1.00 -12.28
N SER A 311 10.95 1.65 -11.80
CA SER A 311 11.53 2.93 -12.26
C SER A 311 10.64 4.18 -12.14
N ALA A 312 9.32 4.04 -12.00
CA ALA A 312 8.40 5.17 -11.79
C ALA A 312 8.10 5.40 -10.31
N GLN A 313 7.84 4.34 -9.55
CA GLN A 313 7.46 4.39 -8.14
C GLN A 313 8.57 3.86 -7.21
N GLY A 314 9.41 2.95 -7.69
CA GLY A 314 10.55 2.36 -6.98
C GLY A 314 11.40 1.51 -7.93
N CYS A 315 12.38 0.74 -7.45
CA CYS A 315 13.29 0.01 -8.36
C CYS A 315 13.66 -1.43 -7.96
N SER A 316 13.47 -1.80 -6.70
CA SER A 316 13.89 -3.10 -6.17
C SER A 316 13.22 -3.32 -4.83
N VAL A 317 12.10 -4.04 -4.82
CA VAL A 317 11.37 -4.35 -3.58
C VAL A 317 12.28 -5.13 -2.63
N ILE A 318 12.34 -4.69 -1.38
CA ILE A 318 13.09 -5.41 -0.34
C ILE A 318 12.22 -6.47 0.33
N GLY A 319 10.90 -6.28 0.30
CA GLY A 319 9.94 -6.98 1.15
C GLY A 319 9.85 -6.32 2.53
N GLY A 320 9.41 -7.08 3.51
CA GLY A 320 8.94 -6.56 4.79
C GLY A 320 8.60 -7.65 5.80
N HIS A 321 7.95 -7.24 6.89
CA HIS A 321 7.44 -8.12 7.94
C HIS A 321 6.04 -7.70 8.35
N VAL A 322 5.21 -8.66 8.78
CA VAL A 322 3.98 -8.35 9.50
C VAL A 322 4.34 -7.85 10.88
N TYR A 323 3.85 -6.67 11.26
CA TYR A 323 4.10 -6.15 12.60
C TYR A 323 3.36 -6.99 13.65
N ARG A 324 4.13 -7.60 14.55
CA ARG A 324 3.66 -8.42 15.70
C ARG A 324 4.25 -7.94 17.03
N GLY A 325 4.77 -6.70 17.04
CA GLY A 325 5.32 -6.06 18.24
C GLY A 325 4.24 -5.59 19.20
N GLN A 326 4.59 -5.40 20.47
CA GLN A 326 3.63 -4.96 21.49
C GLN A 326 3.52 -3.44 21.56
N GLN A 327 4.59 -2.71 21.23
CA GLN A 327 4.65 -1.26 21.46
C GLN A 327 3.63 -0.49 20.60
N PHE A 328 3.38 -0.95 19.39
CA PHE A 328 2.48 -0.31 18.42
C PHE A 328 1.35 -1.25 17.99
N ALA A 329 1.06 -2.27 18.81
CA ALA A 329 0.02 -3.24 18.53
C ALA A 329 -1.32 -2.55 18.24
N ASP A 330 -1.70 -1.52 19.00
CA ASP A 330 -2.97 -0.80 18.80
C ASP A 330 -3.06 0.01 17.48
N LEU A 331 -1.96 0.17 16.75
CA LEU A 331 -1.91 0.95 15.50
C LEU A 331 -1.74 0.08 14.25
N VAL A 332 -0.86 -0.93 14.32
CA VAL A 332 -0.38 -1.64 13.12
C VAL A 332 -0.30 -3.16 13.27
N GLU A 333 -0.84 -3.75 14.35
CA GLU A 333 -0.89 -5.21 14.51
C GLU A 333 -1.45 -5.91 13.25
N GLY A 334 -0.73 -6.92 12.76
CA GLY A 334 -1.14 -7.69 11.59
C GLY A 334 -1.02 -6.94 10.25
N THR A 335 -0.35 -5.78 10.23
CA THR A 335 -0.07 -5.03 9.00
C THR A 335 1.33 -5.39 8.49
N TYR A 336 1.45 -5.81 7.24
CA TYR A 336 2.73 -6.03 6.58
C TYR A 336 3.35 -4.70 6.19
N VAL A 337 4.55 -4.43 6.70
CA VAL A 337 5.28 -3.18 6.48
C VAL A 337 6.48 -3.47 5.59
N ALA A 338 6.52 -2.81 4.43
CA ALA A 338 7.49 -3.05 3.37
C ALA A 338 8.13 -1.77 2.85
N THR A 339 9.23 -1.93 2.13
CA THR A 339 9.92 -0.85 1.41
C THR A 339 10.64 -1.40 0.18
N ASP A 340 11.18 -0.51 -0.63
CA ASP A 340 12.13 -0.81 -1.68
C ASP A 340 13.51 -0.21 -1.37
N TYR A 341 14.49 -0.59 -2.17
CA TYR A 341 15.87 -0.09 -2.07
C TYR A 341 16.00 1.38 -2.49
N CYS A 342 15.21 1.83 -3.48
CA CYS A 342 15.46 3.10 -4.17
C CYS A 342 14.63 4.29 -3.64
N SER A 343 13.33 4.10 -3.43
CA SER A 343 12.40 5.18 -3.12
C SER A 343 12.40 5.55 -1.64
N SER A 344 12.75 4.60 -0.77
CA SER A 344 12.56 4.71 0.69
C SER A 344 11.09 4.77 1.12
N THR A 345 10.14 4.60 0.22
CA THR A 345 8.71 4.64 0.53
C THR A 345 8.36 3.52 1.48
N ALA A 346 7.66 3.85 2.57
CA ALA A 346 7.12 2.88 3.50
C ALA A 346 5.69 2.52 3.11
N TRP A 347 5.47 1.27 2.74
CA TRP A 347 4.14 0.74 2.44
C TRP A 347 3.62 -0.09 3.61
N ALA A 348 2.33 0.03 3.86
CA ALA A 348 1.55 -0.84 4.72
C ALA A 348 0.56 -1.62 3.85
N ILE A 349 0.48 -2.93 4.07
CA ILE A 349 -0.40 -3.86 3.37
C ILE A 349 -1.15 -4.67 4.44
N ARG A 350 -2.48 -4.62 4.43
CA ARG A 350 -3.35 -5.27 5.42
C ARG A 350 -4.34 -6.18 4.70
N ALA A 351 -4.38 -7.47 5.07
CA ALA A 351 -5.38 -8.39 4.56
C ALA A 351 -6.76 -8.11 5.20
N ASP A 352 -7.80 -7.99 4.37
CA ASP A 352 -9.16 -7.64 4.83
C ASP A 352 -10.00 -8.87 5.25
N GLY A 353 -9.47 -10.08 5.05
CA GLY A 353 -10.07 -11.36 5.45
C GLY A 353 -11.09 -11.95 4.46
N ASP A 354 -11.41 -11.22 3.39
CA ASP A 354 -12.24 -11.67 2.26
C ASP A 354 -11.41 -11.99 1.00
N GLY A 355 -10.08 -11.97 1.13
CA GLY A 355 -9.13 -12.17 0.04
C GLY A 355 -8.62 -10.86 -0.59
N THR A 356 -9.11 -9.69 -0.18
CA THR A 356 -8.56 -8.40 -0.60
C THR A 356 -7.53 -7.86 0.38
N TYR A 357 -6.82 -6.81 -0.08
CA TYR A 357 -5.82 -6.11 0.70
C TYR A 357 -6.05 -4.61 0.64
N THR A 358 -6.04 -3.98 1.81
CA THR A 358 -5.93 -2.53 1.94
C THR A 358 -4.44 -2.16 1.94
N THR A 359 -4.06 -1.22 1.09
CA THR A 359 -2.66 -0.77 0.96
C THR A 359 -2.55 0.74 1.12
N GLY A 360 -1.49 1.22 1.75
CA GLY A 360 -1.25 2.66 1.91
C GLY A 360 0.22 3.01 2.10
N THR A 361 0.59 4.22 1.69
CA THR A 361 1.90 4.80 2.01
C THR A 361 1.84 5.42 3.40
N ILE A 362 2.71 4.96 4.30
CA ILE A 362 2.74 5.38 5.70
C ILE A 362 3.97 6.24 6.03
N GLY A 363 4.73 6.69 5.04
CA GLY A 363 5.87 7.58 5.21
C GLY A 363 7.12 7.09 4.49
N GLU A 364 8.29 7.33 5.08
CA GLU A 364 9.58 6.99 4.49
C GLU A 364 10.50 6.29 5.50
N PHE A 365 11.20 5.29 5.01
CA PHE A 365 12.35 4.66 5.65
C PHE A 365 13.65 5.41 5.29
N PRO A 366 14.80 5.05 5.89
CA PRO A 366 16.10 5.51 5.42
C PRO A 366 16.34 5.10 3.97
N THR A 367 17.17 5.83 3.25
CA THR A 367 17.55 5.46 1.89
C THR A 367 18.34 4.14 1.86
N GLN A 368 18.17 3.35 0.80
CA GLN A 368 18.91 2.10 0.55
C GLN A 368 18.73 1.05 1.66
N VAL A 369 17.51 0.87 2.17
CA VAL A 369 17.20 -0.28 3.03
C VAL A 369 17.55 -1.57 2.30
N THR A 370 18.23 -2.49 2.97
CA THR A 370 18.62 -3.79 2.40
C THR A 370 17.89 -4.97 3.04
N SER A 371 17.36 -4.80 4.25
CA SER A 371 16.60 -5.82 4.95
C SER A 371 15.83 -5.24 6.14
N PHE A 372 14.70 -5.87 6.40
CA PHE A 372 13.99 -5.82 7.68
C PHE A 372 14.42 -6.99 8.57
N GLY A 373 14.20 -6.85 9.86
CA GLY A 373 14.15 -7.94 10.81
C GLY A 373 13.41 -7.51 12.07
N GLU A 374 13.24 -8.44 12.98
CA GLU A 374 12.52 -8.24 14.23
C GLU A 374 13.38 -8.64 15.43
N ASP A 375 13.12 -8.02 16.58
CA ASP A 375 13.61 -8.52 17.86
C ASP A 375 12.72 -9.63 18.42
N ALA A 376 13.11 -10.21 19.56
CA ALA A 376 12.36 -11.30 20.19
C ALA A 376 10.94 -10.92 20.66
N ASN A 377 10.58 -9.63 20.61
CA ASN A 377 9.25 -9.14 20.97
C ASN A 377 8.42 -8.75 19.73
N GLY A 378 8.92 -8.96 18.51
CA GLY A 378 8.25 -8.57 17.27
C GLY A 378 8.43 -7.09 16.90
N GLU A 379 9.31 -6.36 17.57
CA GLU A 379 9.59 -4.97 17.20
C GLU A 379 10.50 -4.92 15.98
N LEU A 380 10.13 -4.08 15.01
CA LEU A 380 10.79 -4.05 13.71
C LEU A 380 12.07 -3.19 13.72
N TYR A 381 13.04 -3.66 12.95
CA TYR A 381 14.30 -3.00 12.65
C TYR A 381 14.56 -3.04 11.15
N VAL A 382 15.21 -2.00 10.64
CA VAL A 382 15.73 -1.97 9.27
C VAL A 382 17.22 -1.68 9.28
N VAL A 383 17.92 -2.21 8.29
CA VAL A 383 19.32 -1.88 8.00
C VAL A 383 19.42 -1.29 6.60
N ASN A 384 20.35 -0.37 6.39
CA ASN A 384 20.55 0.27 5.09
C ASN A 384 22.02 0.22 4.61
N ASP A 385 22.24 0.10 3.29
CA ASP A 385 23.55 -0.17 2.67
C ASP A 385 24.56 0.95 3.01
N LEU A 386 24.22 2.20 2.64
CA LEU A 386 25.04 3.38 2.87
C LEU A 386 24.22 4.45 3.62
N PRO A 387 24.69 4.97 4.77
CA PRO A 387 26.04 4.84 5.32
C PRO A 387 26.29 3.58 6.18
N GLY A 388 25.35 2.62 6.26
CA GLY A 388 25.48 1.43 7.11
C GLY A 388 24.91 1.66 8.51
N GLY A 389 23.60 1.86 8.58
CA GLY A 389 22.84 2.07 9.82
C GLY A 389 22.01 0.86 10.22
N LEU A 390 21.74 0.75 11.53
CA LEU A 390 20.67 -0.06 12.09
C LEU A 390 19.65 0.88 12.71
N HIS A 391 18.39 0.75 12.32
CA HIS A 391 17.32 1.66 12.67
C HIS A 391 16.18 0.88 13.32
N ARG A 392 15.70 1.36 14.47
CA ARG A 392 14.48 0.87 15.09
C ARG A 392 13.28 1.55 14.43
N VAL A 393 12.27 0.78 14.09
CA VAL A 393 11.01 1.26 13.49
C VAL A 393 10.01 1.59 14.60
N SER A 394 9.24 2.65 14.39
CA SER A 394 8.17 3.09 15.27
C SER A 394 6.99 3.60 14.46
N PHE A 395 5.81 3.62 15.06
CA PHE A 395 4.59 4.09 14.42
C PHE A 395 3.91 5.16 15.29
N GLU A 396 3.26 6.10 14.63
CA GLU A 396 2.42 7.09 15.28
C GLU A 396 1.10 7.21 14.54
N GLN A 397 0.03 7.49 15.29
CA GLN A 397 -1.24 7.88 14.70
C GLN A 397 -1.21 9.38 14.43
N VAL A 398 -1.50 9.75 13.19
CA VAL A 398 -1.76 11.13 12.80
C VAL A 398 -3.25 11.35 12.60
N ALA A 399 -3.68 12.60 12.68
CA ALA A 399 -5.04 12.96 12.34
C ALA A 399 -5.35 12.52 10.90
N ALA A 400 -6.59 12.08 10.66
CA ALA A 400 -7.06 11.88 9.30
C ALA A 400 -6.84 13.18 8.52
N PRO A 401 -6.38 13.11 7.25
CA PRO A 401 -6.42 14.28 6.39
C PRO A 401 -7.87 14.77 6.32
N GLU A 402 -8.06 16.10 6.46
CA GLU A 402 -9.37 16.71 6.21
C GLU A 402 -9.78 16.37 4.77
N PRO A 403 -11.03 15.95 4.52
CA PRO A 403 -11.46 15.61 3.18
C PRO A 403 -11.42 16.84 2.28
N VAL A 404 -11.09 16.63 1.01
CA VAL A 404 -11.17 17.68 -0.02
C VAL A 404 -12.64 18.00 -0.26
N ARG A 405 -13.02 19.26 0.01
CA ARG A 405 -14.40 19.71 -0.10
C ARG A 405 -14.71 20.11 -1.53
N VAL A 406 -15.61 19.38 -2.17
CA VAL A 406 -16.00 19.55 -3.56
C VAL A 406 -17.39 20.16 -3.60
N MET A 407 -17.53 21.36 -4.17
CA MET A 407 -18.82 22.03 -4.34
C MET A 407 -19.32 21.93 -5.78
N PRO A 408 -20.36 21.10 -6.06
CA PRO A 408 -21.13 21.22 -7.28
C PRO A 408 -21.90 22.54 -7.30
N LEU A 409 -21.49 23.46 -8.17
CA LEU A 409 -22.08 24.79 -8.31
C LEU A 409 -22.82 24.91 -9.65
N GLY A 410 -24.07 25.38 -9.63
CA GLY A 410 -24.73 25.74 -10.87
C GLY A 410 -26.24 25.93 -10.82
N ASP A 411 -26.87 25.73 -11.97
CA ASP A 411 -28.31 25.89 -12.12
C ASP A 411 -29.09 24.58 -11.89
N SER A 412 -30.18 24.33 -12.60
CA SER A 412 -31.05 23.17 -12.36
C SER A 412 -30.39 21.84 -12.70
N ILE A 413 -29.45 21.80 -13.66
CA ILE A 413 -28.70 20.57 -14.00
C ILE A 413 -27.77 20.19 -12.85
N THR A 414 -27.17 21.18 -12.19
CA THR A 414 -26.46 20.93 -10.94
C THR A 414 -27.45 20.55 -9.86
N GLY A 415 -28.47 21.36 -9.61
CA GLY A 415 -29.41 21.19 -8.50
C GLY A 415 -30.30 19.97 -8.63
N SER A 416 -31.44 20.11 -9.29
CA SER A 416 -32.40 19.04 -9.49
C SER A 416 -33.24 19.36 -10.73
N PRO A 417 -33.61 18.37 -11.55
CA PRO A 417 -33.43 16.92 -11.33
C PRO A 417 -32.18 16.32 -12.00
N GLY A 418 -31.69 15.21 -11.45
CA GLY A 418 -30.62 14.37 -12.02
C GLY A 418 -29.85 13.61 -10.93
N CYS A 419 -29.34 12.42 -11.28
CA CYS A 419 -28.56 11.55 -10.38
C CYS A 419 -27.06 11.52 -10.67
N TRP A 420 -26.55 12.38 -11.55
CA TRP A 420 -25.13 12.37 -11.93
C TRP A 420 -24.17 12.53 -10.73
N ARG A 421 -24.52 13.30 -9.69
CA ARG A 421 -23.70 13.40 -8.47
C ARG A 421 -23.60 12.08 -7.72
N ALA A 422 -24.72 11.38 -7.57
CA ALA A 422 -24.75 10.08 -6.92
C ALA A 422 -23.90 9.07 -7.69
N LEU A 423 -23.97 9.11 -9.02
CA LEU A 423 -23.13 8.27 -9.89
C LEU A 423 -21.65 8.65 -9.83
N LEU A 424 -21.32 9.94 -9.75
CA LEU A 424 -19.95 10.42 -9.56
C LEU A 424 -19.38 9.96 -8.21
N TRP A 425 -20.16 10.10 -7.13
CA TRP A 425 -19.79 9.62 -5.80
C TRP A 425 -19.54 8.10 -5.79
N ASP A 426 -20.43 7.32 -6.41
CA ASP A 426 -20.23 5.87 -6.52
C ASP A 426 -18.99 5.53 -7.33
N GLN A 427 -18.72 6.25 -8.43
CA GLN A 427 -17.48 6.09 -9.22
C GLN A 427 -16.22 6.38 -8.41
N LEU A 428 -16.19 7.43 -7.58
CA LEU A 428 -15.06 7.71 -6.68
C LEU A 428 -14.84 6.54 -5.72
N ARG A 429 -15.93 6.09 -5.06
CA ARG A 429 -15.89 5.03 -4.05
C ARG A 429 -15.45 3.68 -4.62
N VAL A 430 -16.00 3.24 -5.75
CA VAL A 430 -15.66 1.93 -6.35
C VAL A 430 -14.25 1.88 -6.93
N ASN A 431 -13.63 3.04 -7.17
CA ASN A 431 -12.23 3.13 -7.63
C ASN A 431 -11.25 3.49 -6.49
N GLY A 432 -11.69 3.39 -5.21
CA GLY A 432 -10.82 3.59 -4.05
C GLY A 432 -10.42 5.05 -3.79
N VAL A 433 -11.12 6.03 -4.37
CA VAL A 433 -10.87 7.45 -4.09
C VAL A 433 -11.55 7.80 -2.77
N THR A 434 -10.75 8.11 -1.75
CA THR A 434 -11.18 8.45 -0.38
C THR A 434 -10.88 9.90 -0.04
N GLY A 435 -11.40 10.40 1.08
CA GLY A 435 -11.11 11.77 1.55
C GLY A 435 -11.75 12.86 0.69
N VAL A 436 -12.97 12.63 0.20
CA VAL A 436 -13.78 13.60 -0.55
C VAL A 436 -15.04 13.88 0.25
N ASP A 437 -15.44 15.15 0.31
CA ASP A 437 -16.67 15.63 0.96
C ASP A 437 -17.41 16.52 -0.04
N PHE A 438 -18.61 16.14 -0.47
CA PHE A 438 -19.44 17.02 -1.29
C PHE A 438 -20.08 18.07 -0.38
N VAL A 439 -19.94 19.34 -0.75
CA VAL A 439 -20.36 20.46 0.09
C VAL A 439 -21.28 21.43 -0.66
N GLY A 440 -22.12 22.09 0.11
CA GLY A 440 -23.05 23.11 -0.38
C GLY A 440 -24.23 23.30 0.56
N THR A 441 -25.01 24.36 0.33
CA THR A 441 -26.16 24.68 1.20
C THR A 441 -27.41 23.85 0.87
N GLN A 442 -27.43 23.14 -0.26
CA GLN A 442 -28.53 22.28 -0.67
C GLN A 442 -28.23 20.81 -0.35
N ALA A 443 -29.25 20.09 0.10
CA ALA A 443 -29.15 18.67 0.46
C ALA A 443 -29.18 17.73 -0.77
N PRO A 444 -28.63 16.51 -0.66
CA PRO A 444 -28.70 15.48 -1.71
C PRO A 444 -30.13 15.14 -2.13
N GLN A 445 -30.32 14.76 -3.39
CA GLN A 445 -31.59 14.18 -3.88
C GLN A 445 -31.62 12.66 -3.70
N GLY A 446 -32.81 12.06 -3.70
CA GLY A 446 -32.93 10.60 -3.69
C GLY A 446 -32.60 9.97 -5.05
N CYS A 447 -31.58 9.10 -5.08
CA CYS A 447 -31.13 8.39 -6.30
C CYS A 447 -31.11 6.85 -6.18
N GLY A 448 -31.79 6.31 -5.18
CA GLY A 448 -31.93 4.86 -4.98
C GLY A 448 -30.82 4.20 -4.17
N PHE A 449 -29.81 4.96 -3.74
CA PHE A 449 -28.77 4.54 -2.79
C PHE A 449 -28.26 5.74 -1.97
N PRO A 450 -27.72 5.52 -0.74
CA PRO A 450 -27.08 6.58 0.04
C PRO A 450 -25.78 7.06 -0.62
N TYR A 451 -25.57 8.36 -0.66
CA TYR A 451 -24.35 8.98 -1.15
C TYR A 451 -24.20 10.37 -0.48
N ASP A 452 -22.97 10.87 -0.46
CA ASP A 452 -22.66 12.26 -0.11
C ASP A 452 -22.90 13.16 -1.34
N GLY A 453 -23.72 14.19 -1.19
CA GLY A 453 -24.38 14.80 -2.35
C GLY A 453 -24.83 16.23 -2.19
N GLU A 454 -24.35 16.92 -1.16
CA GLU A 454 -24.57 18.32 -0.90
C GLU A 454 -24.04 19.15 -2.08
N HIS A 455 -24.68 20.29 -2.32
CA HIS A 455 -24.40 21.07 -3.50
C HIS A 455 -24.89 22.51 -3.41
N GLU A 456 -24.48 23.32 -4.38
CA GLU A 456 -24.89 24.71 -4.55
C GLU A 456 -25.57 24.89 -5.92
N GLY A 457 -26.65 24.13 -6.11
CA GLY A 457 -27.38 24.02 -7.38
C GLY A 457 -28.75 24.66 -7.27
N HIS A 458 -29.01 25.71 -8.06
CA HIS A 458 -30.20 26.56 -7.92
C HIS A 458 -31.05 26.56 -9.19
N GLY A 459 -32.20 25.88 -9.14
CA GLY A 459 -33.13 25.84 -10.26
C GLY A 459 -33.60 27.24 -10.67
N GLY A 460 -33.49 27.56 -11.96
CA GLY A 460 -33.87 28.86 -12.52
C GLY A 460 -32.88 30.01 -12.24
N ALA A 461 -31.79 29.77 -11.50
CA ALA A 461 -30.77 30.80 -11.28
C ALA A 461 -30.01 31.10 -12.58
N LEU A 462 -29.64 32.37 -12.75
CA LEU A 462 -28.76 32.85 -13.82
C LEU A 462 -27.41 33.21 -13.21
N VAL A 463 -26.31 32.73 -13.78
CA VAL A 463 -24.95 33.05 -13.31
C VAL A 463 -24.69 34.56 -13.35
N THR A 464 -25.27 35.25 -14.34
CA THR A 464 -25.20 36.72 -14.45
C THR A 464 -25.90 37.42 -13.29
N THR A 465 -26.97 36.85 -12.77
CA THR A 465 -27.69 37.40 -11.60
C THR A 465 -26.96 37.08 -10.30
N VAL A 466 -26.46 35.84 -10.15
CA VAL A 466 -25.64 35.44 -8.99
C VAL A 466 -24.41 36.33 -8.84
N ALA A 467 -23.70 36.58 -9.96
CA ALA A 467 -22.56 37.50 -10.00
C ALA A 467 -22.97 38.92 -9.60
N GLN A 468 -24.01 39.46 -10.25
CA GLN A 468 -24.45 40.85 -10.03
C GLN A 468 -24.93 41.10 -8.59
N GLN A 469 -25.60 40.13 -7.99
CA GLN A 469 -26.18 40.23 -6.65
C GLN A 469 -25.21 39.76 -5.56
N ASN A 470 -23.98 39.37 -5.91
CA ASN A 470 -22.96 38.89 -4.98
C ASN A 470 -23.47 37.75 -4.09
N GLN A 471 -24.12 36.76 -4.71
CA GLN A 471 -24.76 35.65 -4.00
C GLN A 471 -23.81 34.49 -3.67
N LEU A 472 -22.71 34.34 -4.41
CA LEU A 472 -21.75 33.25 -4.19
C LEU A 472 -20.98 33.32 -2.85
N PRO A 473 -20.49 34.49 -2.37
CA PRO A 473 -19.67 34.52 -1.15
C PRO A 473 -20.33 33.91 0.10
N PRO A 474 -21.61 34.18 0.42
CA PRO A 474 -22.27 33.49 1.54
C PRO A 474 -22.38 31.96 1.38
N TRP A 475 -22.41 31.44 0.15
CA TRP A 475 -22.38 30.01 -0.11
C TRP A 475 -20.98 29.43 0.11
N LEU A 476 -19.95 30.16 -0.32
CA LEU A 476 -18.54 29.82 -0.05
C LEU A 476 -18.25 29.84 1.45
N ASP A 477 -18.75 30.83 2.19
CA ASP A 477 -18.57 30.89 3.66
C ASP A 477 -19.21 29.68 4.37
N ALA A 478 -20.29 29.13 3.81
CA ALA A 478 -21.03 28.02 4.40
C ALA A 478 -20.45 26.64 4.03
N ALA A 479 -19.97 26.49 2.79
CA ALA A 479 -19.48 25.21 2.25
C ALA A 479 -17.95 25.09 2.31
N ASP A 480 -17.26 26.24 2.29
CA ASP A 480 -15.81 26.40 2.28
C ASP A 480 -15.10 25.42 1.32
N PRO A 481 -15.36 25.47 0.00
CA PRO A 481 -14.85 24.44 -0.90
C PRO A 481 -13.35 24.59 -1.21
N ASP A 482 -12.73 23.46 -1.53
CA ASP A 482 -11.37 23.36 -2.09
C ASP A 482 -11.42 23.15 -3.62
N VAL A 483 -12.47 22.47 -4.11
CA VAL A 483 -12.73 22.25 -5.54
C VAL A 483 -14.15 22.67 -5.87
N VAL A 484 -14.36 23.35 -7.00
CA VAL A 484 -15.70 23.72 -7.49
C VAL A 484 -15.99 23.07 -8.84
N LEU A 485 -17.05 22.26 -8.91
CA LEU A 485 -17.58 21.73 -10.18
C LEU A 485 -18.64 22.70 -10.70
N MET A 486 -18.24 23.62 -11.57
CA MET A 486 -19.11 24.69 -12.07
C MET A 486 -19.82 24.27 -13.36
N HIS A 487 -21.07 23.81 -13.24
CA HIS A 487 -21.98 23.58 -14.36
C HIS A 487 -23.10 24.65 -14.35
N PHE A 488 -22.77 25.87 -14.75
CA PHE A 488 -23.65 27.02 -14.57
C PHE A 488 -23.73 27.88 -15.81
N GLY A 489 -24.92 28.18 -16.35
CA GLY A 489 -25.07 29.07 -17.50
C GLY A 489 -26.16 28.64 -18.48
N THR A 490 -26.73 27.45 -18.25
CA THR A 490 -27.86 26.89 -19.00
C THR A 490 -29.03 27.87 -19.06
N ASN A 491 -29.39 28.44 -17.91
CA ASN A 491 -30.51 29.38 -17.81
C ASN A 491 -30.19 30.75 -18.42
N ASP A 492 -28.92 31.17 -18.41
CA ASP A 492 -28.49 32.42 -19.06
C ASP A 492 -28.59 32.31 -20.59
N VAL A 493 -28.14 31.18 -21.14
CA VAL A 493 -28.30 30.87 -22.57
C VAL A 493 -29.78 30.83 -22.95
N TRP A 494 -30.60 30.15 -22.14
CA TRP A 494 -32.05 30.10 -22.36
C TRP A 494 -32.69 31.50 -22.27
N SER A 495 -32.21 32.35 -21.36
CA SER A 495 -32.67 33.72 -21.18
C SER A 495 -32.07 34.73 -22.18
N ASN A 496 -31.41 34.25 -23.24
CA ASN A 496 -30.78 35.09 -24.27
C ASN A 496 -29.77 36.11 -23.71
N ARG A 497 -28.99 35.71 -22.69
CA ARG A 497 -27.86 36.51 -22.20
C ARG A 497 -26.70 36.39 -23.19
N PRO A 498 -26.04 37.50 -23.56
CA PRO A 498 -24.87 37.44 -24.45
C PRO A 498 -23.72 36.64 -23.84
N THR A 499 -23.02 35.86 -24.65
CA THR A 499 -21.83 35.07 -24.23
C THR A 499 -20.82 35.89 -23.45
N ALA A 500 -20.50 37.11 -23.92
CA ALA A 500 -19.56 38.00 -23.23
C ALA A 500 -20.04 38.40 -21.82
N THR A 501 -21.36 38.53 -21.60
CA THR A 501 -21.93 38.82 -20.29
C THR A 501 -21.86 37.60 -19.36
N ILE A 502 -22.08 36.40 -19.89
CA ILE A 502 -21.95 35.14 -19.13
C ILE A 502 -20.49 34.94 -18.69
N LEU A 503 -19.51 35.10 -19.60
CA LEU A 503 -18.09 34.94 -19.28
C LEU A 503 -17.56 36.02 -18.32
N ALA A 504 -18.12 37.24 -18.39
CA ALA A 504 -17.82 38.27 -17.39
C ALA A 504 -18.33 37.87 -16.00
N ALA A 505 -19.53 37.28 -15.91
CA ALA A 505 -20.06 36.73 -14.68
C ALA A 505 -19.21 35.57 -14.16
N TYR A 506 -18.80 34.62 -15.01
CA TYR A 506 -17.88 33.55 -14.60
C TYR A 506 -16.58 34.10 -14.00
N ARG A 507 -16.00 35.15 -14.62
CA ARG A 507 -14.80 35.81 -14.06
C ARG A 507 -15.07 36.38 -12.66
N THR A 508 -16.20 37.06 -12.46
CA THR A 508 -16.60 37.54 -11.13
C THR A 508 -16.72 36.41 -10.11
N LEU A 509 -17.30 35.26 -10.50
CA LEU A 509 -17.43 34.11 -9.62
C LEU A 509 -16.06 33.52 -9.26
N VAL A 510 -15.15 33.37 -10.22
CA VAL A 510 -13.78 32.91 -9.96
C VAL A 510 -13.01 33.88 -9.06
N ASP A 511 -13.20 35.19 -9.24
CA ASP A 511 -12.60 36.20 -8.37
C ASP A 511 -13.15 36.11 -6.94
N GLN A 512 -14.45 35.85 -6.78
CA GLN A 512 -15.09 35.61 -5.48
C GLN A 512 -14.58 34.32 -4.82
N MET A 513 -14.44 33.23 -5.57
CA MET A 513 -13.85 31.97 -5.08
C MET A 513 -12.44 32.21 -4.54
N ARG A 514 -11.59 32.91 -5.31
CA ARG A 514 -10.21 33.20 -4.91
C ARG A 514 -10.09 34.18 -3.74
N ALA A 515 -11.06 35.07 -3.59
CA ALA A 515 -11.13 35.96 -2.42
C ALA A 515 -11.46 35.19 -1.14
N HIS A 516 -12.22 34.10 -1.25
CA HIS A 516 -12.53 33.17 -0.16
C HIS A 516 -11.35 32.25 0.15
N ASN A 517 -10.94 31.45 -0.84
CA ASN A 517 -9.80 30.56 -0.77
C ASN A 517 -8.96 30.70 -2.06
N PRO A 518 -7.71 31.22 -1.97
CA PRO A 518 -6.86 31.47 -3.14
C PRO A 518 -6.37 30.20 -3.84
N ASP A 519 -6.60 29.03 -3.26
CA ASP A 519 -6.17 27.72 -3.74
C ASP A 519 -7.30 26.92 -4.41
N ILE A 520 -8.52 27.48 -4.54
CA ILE A 520 -9.64 26.77 -5.17
C ILE A 520 -9.31 26.35 -6.60
N ALA A 521 -9.43 25.05 -6.88
CA ALA A 521 -9.46 24.52 -8.23
C ALA A 521 -10.89 24.59 -8.81
N VAL A 522 -11.04 25.13 -10.01
CA VAL A 522 -12.35 25.25 -10.67
C VAL A 522 -12.40 24.32 -11.87
N LEU A 523 -13.27 23.32 -11.81
CA LEU A 523 -13.59 22.47 -12.95
C LEU A 523 -14.86 23.03 -13.60
N VAL A 524 -14.72 23.72 -14.74
CA VAL A 524 -15.83 24.38 -15.43
C VAL A 524 -16.37 23.52 -16.56
N ALA A 525 -17.67 23.30 -16.58
CA ALA A 525 -18.31 22.55 -17.66
C ALA A 525 -18.45 23.42 -18.92
N GLN A 526 -18.18 22.82 -20.08
CA GLN A 526 -18.98 23.17 -21.26
C GLN A 526 -20.45 22.78 -20.98
N ILE A 527 -21.40 23.58 -21.44
CA ILE A 527 -22.81 23.34 -21.14
C ILE A 527 -23.31 22.18 -21.99
N ILE A 528 -24.05 21.23 -21.42
CA ILE A 528 -24.65 20.16 -22.24
C ILE A 528 -25.56 20.74 -23.33
N PRO A 529 -25.71 20.05 -24.49
CA PRO A 529 -26.66 20.42 -25.52
C PRO A 529 -28.06 20.63 -24.94
N MET A 530 -28.74 21.70 -25.37
CA MET A 530 -30.12 21.97 -24.96
C MET A 530 -31.00 22.29 -26.17
N ASN A 531 -32.27 21.87 -26.10
CA ASN A 531 -33.31 22.17 -27.05
C ASN A 531 -34.69 22.29 -26.35
N PRO A 532 -34.86 23.27 -25.45
CA PRO A 532 -36.13 23.44 -24.74
C PRO A 532 -37.27 23.86 -25.67
N SER A 533 -38.49 23.46 -25.32
CA SER A 533 -39.69 23.94 -26.00
C SER A 533 -39.78 25.47 -25.93
N GLY A 534 -39.84 26.14 -27.08
CA GLY A 534 -39.99 27.59 -27.16
C GLY A 534 -38.69 28.39 -27.29
N CYS A 535 -37.53 27.75 -27.49
CA CYS A 535 -36.28 28.44 -27.81
C CYS A 535 -35.50 27.75 -28.93
N ALA A 536 -35.79 28.11 -30.18
CA ALA A 536 -35.11 27.51 -31.34
C ALA A 536 -33.64 27.92 -31.45
N GLU A 537 -33.27 29.08 -30.90
CA GLU A 537 -31.91 29.61 -30.96
C GLU A 537 -31.01 29.08 -29.82
N CYS A 538 -31.57 28.42 -28.80
CA CYS A 538 -30.83 27.99 -27.62
C CYS A 538 -29.68 27.04 -27.97
N ALA A 539 -29.90 26.08 -28.88
CA ALA A 539 -28.85 25.16 -29.33
C ALA A 539 -27.64 25.89 -29.93
N ALA A 540 -27.87 26.91 -30.78
CA ALA A 540 -26.80 27.71 -31.37
C ALA A 540 -26.07 28.57 -30.32
N ARG A 541 -26.82 29.14 -29.36
CA ARG A 541 -26.24 29.94 -28.27
C ARG A 541 -25.36 29.11 -27.33
N VAL A 542 -25.70 27.83 -27.09
CA VAL A 542 -24.80 26.93 -26.35
C VAL A 542 -23.50 26.74 -27.11
N VAL A 543 -23.56 26.44 -28.41
CA VAL A 543 -22.37 26.31 -29.26
C VAL A 543 -21.48 27.57 -29.17
N ASP A 544 -22.09 28.75 -29.22
CA ASP A 544 -21.36 30.02 -29.12
C ASP A 544 -20.69 30.21 -27.74
N LEU A 545 -21.35 29.81 -26.65
CA LEU A 545 -20.77 29.86 -25.30
C LEU A 545 -19.65 28.84 -25.13
N ASP A 546 -19.89 27.58 -25.49
CA ASP A 546 -18.94 26.48 -25.34
C ASP A 546 -17.68 26.65 -26.18
N ALA A 547 -17.79 27.29 -27.35
CA ALA A 547 -16.64 27.67 -28.16
C ALA A 547 -15.76 28.75 -27.49
N ALA A 548 -16.33 29.55 -26.58
CA ALA A 548 -15.63 30.64 -25.92
C ALA A 548 -15.07 30.26 -24.53
N ILE A 549 -15.64 29.24 -23.87
CA ILE A 549 -15.21 28.78 -22.53
C ILE A 549 -13.72 28.42 -22.46
N PRO A 550 -13.11 27.65 -23.41
CA PRO A 550 -11.70 27.28 -23.33
C PRO A 550 -10.74 28.48 -23.27
N ALA A 551 -10.90 29.45 -24.19
CA ALA A 551 -10.08 30.64 -24.20
C ALA A 551 -10.30 31.52 -22.96
N TRP A 552 -11.54 31.55 -22.45
CA TRP A 552 -11.83 32.22 -21.19
C TRP A 552 -11.13 31.56 -20.01
N ALA A 553 -11.25 30.24 -19.86
CA ALA A 553 -10.65 29.47 -18.77
C ALA A 553 -9.12 29.64 -18.75
N GLU A 554 -8.46 29.52 -19.91
CA GLU A 554 -7.02 29.79 -20.05
C GLU A 554 -6.66 31.22 -19.61
N SER A 555 -7.49 32.21 -19.94
CA SER A 555 -7.25 33.62 -19.57
C SER A 555 -7.43 33.94 -18.07
N VAL A 556 -8.04 33.05 -17.29
CA VAL A 556 -8.25 33.23 -15.85
C VAL A 556 -7.47 32.23 -15.00
N SER A 557 -7.02 31.11 -15.58
CA SER A 557 -6.32 30.04 -14.87
C SER A 557 -4.96 30.49 -14.34
N THR A 558 -4.56 29.93 -13.19
CA THR A 558 -3.24 30.16 -12.58
C THR A 558 -2.70 28.82 -12.05
N GLU A 559 -1.39 28.71 -11.80
CA GLU A 559 -0.81 27.49 -11.20
C GLU A 559 -1.41 27.18 -9.81
N ARG A 560 -1.70 28.23 -9.02
CA ARG A 560 -2.22 28.11 -7.65
C ARG A 560 -3.72 27.81 -7.57
N SER A 561 -4.49 28.32 -8.52
CA SER A 561 -5.95 28.16 -8.62
C SER A 561 -6.27 27.88 -10.09
N PRO A 562 -6.14 26.62 -10.54
CA PRO A 562 -6.36 26.25 -11.92
C PRO A 562 -7.85 26.31 -12.29
N VAL A 563 -8.13 26.73 -13.52
CA VAL A 563 -9.46 26.63 -14.13
C VAL A 563 -9.39 25.65 -15.29
N VAL A 564 -9.99 24.47 -15.12
CA VAL A 564 -9.92 23.35 -16.07
C VAL A 564 -11.28 23.14 -16.72
N VAL A 565 -11.30 23.08 -18.06
CA VAL A 565 -12.54 22.83 -18.81
C VAL A 565 -12.85 21.35 -18.86
N VAL A 566 -14.10 21.00 -18.54
CA VAL A 566 -14.66 19.65 -18.66
C VAL A 566 -15.66 19.62 -19.80
N ASP A 567 -15.37 18.81 -20.81
CA ASP A 567 -16.24 18.62 -21.97
C ASP A 567 -17.45 17.75 -21.62
N GLN A 568 -18.56 18.41 -21.31
CA GLN A 568 -19.87 17.76 -21.14
C GLN A 568 -20.69 17.73 -22.45
N TRP A 569 -20.19 18.35 -23.52
CA TRP A 569 -20.91 18.53 -24.77
C TRP A 569 -20.76 17.32 -25.71
N THR A 570 -19.52 16.86 -25.89
CA THR A 570 -19.20 15.86 -26.92
C THR A 570 -19.84 14.51 -26.62
N GLY A 571 -20.70 14.06 -27.55
CA GLY A 571 -21.40 12.78 -27.47
C GLY A 571 -22.70 12.83 -26.65
N PHE A 572 -23.12 14.01 -26.21
CA PHE A 572 -24.38 14.24 -25.52
C PHE A 572 -25.49 14.58 -26.53
N SER A 573 -26.70 14.06 -26.31
CA SER A 573 -27.83 14.19 -27.22
C SER A 573 -29.08 14.65 -26.47
N THR A 574 -29.63 15.78 -26.89
CA THR A 574 -30.89 16.29 -26.31
C THR A 574 -32.04 15.30 -26.44
N GLN A 575 -32.05 14.46 -27.47
CA GLN A 575 -33.15 13.50 -27.69
C GLN A 575 -33.06 12.26 -26.79
N SER A 576 -31.86 11.73 -26.58
CA SER A 576 -31.68 10.45 -25.88
C SER A 576 -31.21 10.61 -24.44
N ASP A 577 -30.57 11.73 -24.11
CA ASP A 577 -29.92 11.94 -22.81
C ASP A 577 -30.64 12.97 -21.93
N THR A 578 -31.71 13.59 -22.43
CA THR A 578 -32.58 14.46 -21.63
C THR A 578 -34.01 13.94 -21.61
N TYR A 579 -34.83 14.37 -20.65
CA TYR A 579 -36.26 14.04 -20.64
C TYR A 579 -37.16 15.18 -21.16
N ASP A 580 -36.66 16.41 -21.22
CA ASP A 580 -37.41 17.61 -21.65
C ASP A 580 -36.66 18.50 -22.66
N GLY A 581 -35.53 18.03 -23.17
CA GLY A 581 -34.64 18.79 -24.04
C GLY A 581 -33.56 19.58 -23.29
N VAL A 582 -33.56 19.61 -21.95
CA VAL A 582 -32.59 20.37 -21.14
C VAL A 582 -32.00 19.52 -20.02
N HIS A 583 -32.84 18.89 -19.21
CA HIS A 583 -32.42 18.21 -18.00
C HIS A 583 -32.08 16.74 -18.27
N PRO A 584 -30.97 16.23 -17.71
CA PRO A 584 -30.50 14.88 -17.98
C PRO A 584 -31.54 13.84 -17.53
N ASN A 585 -31.66 12.79 -18.32
CA ASN A 585 -32.28 11.54 -17.88
C ASN A 585 -31.17 10.57 -17.40
N ALA A 586 -31.50 9.33 -17.07
CA ALA A 586 -30.51 8.35 -16.57
C ALA A 586 -29.29 8.16 -17.50
N SER A 587 -29.46 8.22 -18.83
CA SER A 587 -28.35 8.14 -19.80
C SER A 587 -27.48 9.40 -19.74
N GLY A 588 -28.11 10.58 -19.67
CA GLY A 588 -27.40 11.85 -19.51
C GLY A 588 -26.65 11.95 -18.19
N ASP A 589 -27.24 11.47 -17.10
CA ASP A 589 -26.62 11.46 -15.78
C ASP A 589 -25.32 10.64 -15.78
N GLN A 590 -25.34 9.46 -16.41
CA GLN A 590 -24.14 8.61 -16.56
C GLN A 590 -23.04 9.33 -17.35
N LYS A 591 -23.40 10.02 -18.44
CA LYS A 591 -22.43 10.78 -19.24
C LYS A 591 -21.82 11.91 -18.43
N ILE A 592 -22.64 12.70 -17.74
CA ILE A 592 -22.15 13.83 -16.92
C ILE A 592 -21.19 13.33 -15.84
N ALA A 593 -21.56 12.28 -15.10
CA ALA A 593 -20.70 11.67 -14.09
C ALA A 593 -19.36 11.19 -14.69
N SER A 594 -19.42 10.46 -15.81
CA SER A 594 -18.22 9.92 -16.47
C SER A 594 -17.24 10.98 -16.99
N ARG A 595 -17.72 12.20 -17.27
CA ARG A 595 -16.89 13.32 -17.69
C ARG A 595 -16.29 14.08 -16.51
N TRP A 596 -17.05 14.21 -15.41
CA TRP A 596 -16.52 14.81 -14.18
C TRP A 596 -15.45 13.96 -13.51
N TYR A 597 -15.62 12.63 -13.47
CA TYR A 597 -14.74 11.72 -12.75
C TYR A 597 -13.24 11.92 -13.03
N PRO A 598 -12.74 11.82 -14.27
CA PRO A 598 -11.30 11.95 -14.52
C PRO A 598 -10.76 13.35 -14.21
N ALA A 599 -11.57 14.39 -14.40
CA ALA A 599 -11.18 15.77 -14.09
C ALA A 599 -11.11 16.02 -12.58
N LEU A 600 -12.07 15.48 -11.82
CA LEU A 600 -12.10 15.56 -10.37
C LEU A 600 -10.94 14.78 -9.76
N VAL A 601 -10.72 13.53 -10.17
CA VAL A 601 -9.57 12.73 -9.70
C VAL A 601 -8.24 13.45 -9.94
N ALA A 602 -8.07 14.11 -11.09
CA ALA A 602 -6.87 14.90 -11.36
C ALA A 602 -6.71 16.10 -10.41
N ALA A 603 -7.81 16.74 -9.99
CA ALA A 603 -7.80 17.85 -9.04
C ALA A 603 -7.65 17.41 -7.58
N LEU A 604 -7.99 16.16 -7.25
CA LEU A 604 -7.78 15.57 -5.92
C LEU A 604 -6.32 15.15 -5.67
N GLY A 605 -5.55 14.91 -6.74
CA GLY A 605 -4.16 14.47 -6.70
C GLY A 605 -3.12 15.53 -7.07
N SER A 606 -3.53 16.79 -7.21
CA SER A 606 -2.66 17.93 -7.58
C SER A 606 -2.16 18.72 -6.36
#